data_AF-A0A3B9ETZ9-F1
#
_entry.id   AF-A0A3B9ETZ9-F1
#
_cell.length_a   1.000
_cell.length_b   1.000
_cell.length_c   1.000
_cell.angle_alpha   90.00
_cell.angle_beta   90.00
_cell.angle_gamma   90.00
#
_symmetry.space_group_name_H-M   'P 1'
#
loop_
_entity.id
_entity.type
_entity.pdbx_description
1 polymer ?
#
loop_
_entity_poly.entity_id
_entity_poly.type
_entity_poly.pdbx_seq_one_letter_code
_entity_poly.pdbx_strand_id
1 'polypeptide(L)'
;GETAYSVVVCGPADVEDLKKRSLDNFSDLENIRKVYRALCNYLQLAVGAGENQTFGFDINAFSKEYGLPILKTYQALKIMEKEGLFTLSEGFKQASRLLLKADRTTLYDFQLRNPSLDPLIKTLVRSYGGLDIEYTSISESLLASRLSTAPEKVTSALLHLKKQGIVDYLPQNDESSITFIKDRQAVEYLSISNENLKDRFLDLKRRVEAVIQFIESEDRCRSKLLLGYFGEENADNCGHCDVCRRQARDTSGNGDSWRIQQAILQYLNARGNASLNELTEIPGFTRDELKQAIRWMLDEEMLTEKDGMVEPYSF
;
A
#
# COMPACT_ATOMS: atom_id res chain seq x y z
N GLY A 1 16.38 12.33 6.02
CA GLY A 1 15.31 11.43 6.46
C GLY A 1 15.86 10.63 7.61
N GLU A 2 15.09 10.49 8.69
CA GLU A 2 15.48 9.74 9.88
C GLU A 2 15.30 8.22 9.67
N THR A 3 15.98 7.44 10.51
CA THR A 3 15.92 5.97 10.47
C THR A 3 14.51 5.49 10.81
N ALA A 4 13.92 4.68 9.93
CA ALA A 4 12.59 4.10 10.13
C ALA A 4 12.66 2.58 10.20
N TYR A 5 11.80 2.00 11.04
CA TYR A 5 11.71 0.55 11.26
C TYR A 5 10.36 0.03 10.80
N SER A 6 10.37 -1.12 10.13
CA SER A 6 9.18 -1.90 9.80
C SER A 6 9.27 -3.25 10.50
N VAL A 7 8.21 -3.64 11.19
CA VAL A 7 8.14 -4.88 11.96
C VAL A 7 6.93 -5.68 11.48
N VAL A 8 7.15 -6.96 11.19
CA VAL A 8 6.09 -7.94 10.93
C VAL A 8 5.91 -8.77 12.19
N VAL A 9 4.71 -8.74 12.75
CA VAL A 9 4.33 -9.61 13.88
C VAL A 9 3.60 -10.81 13.29
N CYS A 10 4.15 -12.00 13.49
CA CYS A 10 3.61 -13.25 12.98
C CYS A 10 3.48 -14.26 14.13
N GLY A 11 2.26 -14.74 14.35
CA GLY A 11 1.96 -15.83 15.26
C GLY A 11 2.16 -17.20 14.63
N PRO A 12 2.19 -18.27 15.44
CA PRO A 12 2.49 -19.63 14.98
C PRO A 12 1.45 -20.20 14.00
N ALA A 13 0.22 -19.68 13.98
CA ALA A 13 -0.83 -20.12 13.06
C ALA A 13 -0.95 -19.26 11.79
N ASP A 14 -0.32 -18.09 11.73
CA ASP A 14 -0.57 -17.11 10.67
C ASP A 14 -0.15 -17.60 9.28
N VAL A 15 0.96 -18.35 9.20
CA VAL A 15 1.41 -18.97 7.95
C VAL A 15 0.39 -19.99 7.44
N GLU A 16 -0.13 -20.81 8.33
CA GLU A 16 -1.12 -21.83 7.98
C GLU A 16 -2.47 -21.19 7.61
N ASP A 17 -2.87 -20.15 8.34
CA ASP A 17 -4.07 -19.36 8.03
C ASP A 17 -3.95 -18.64 6.68
N LEU A 18 -2.77 -18.11 6.34
CA LEU A 18 -2.52 -17.50 5.03
C LEU A 18 -2.66 -18.52 3.90
N LYS A 19 -2.11 -19.72 4.07
CA LYS A 19 -2.25 -20.82 3.09
C LYS A 19 -3.72 -21.20 2.92
N LYS A 20 -4.44 -21.46 4.02
CA LYS A 20 -5.86 -21.81 3.99
C LYS A 20 -6.72 -20.72 3.34
N ARG A 21 -6.50 -19.47 3.72
CA ARG A 21 -7.29 -18.34 3.21
C ARG A 21 -7.05 -18.06 1.73
N SER A 22 -5.88 -18.43 1.21
CA SER A 22 -5.49 -18.12 -0.17
C SER A 22 -5.62 -19.34 -1.09
N LEU A 23 -4.94 -20.44 -0.76
CA LEU A 23 -4.83 -21.63 -1.60
C LEU A 23 -6.06 -22.53 -1.47
N ASP A 24 -6.48 -22.84 -0.24
CA ASP A 24 -7.61 -23.76 -0.03
C ASP A 24 -8.95 -23.11 -0.37
N ASN A 25 -8.99 -21.78 -0.39
CA ASN A 25 -10.14 -21.00 -0.81
C ASN A 25 -10.14 -20.65 -2.30
N PHE A 26 -9.17 -21.12 -3.08
CA PHE A 26 -9.15 -20.88 -4.52
C PHE A 26 -10.45 -21.35 -5.17
N SER A 27 -11.07 -20.48 -5.97
CA SER A 27 -12.35 -20.76 -6.61
C SER A 27 -12.25 -21.90 -7.62
N ASP A 28 -13.03 -22.96 -7.40
CA ASP A 28 -13.22 -24.04 -8.36
C ASP A 28 -14.17 -23.64 -9.50
N LEU A 29 -14.24 -24.46 -10.55
CA LEU A 29 -15.10 -24.22 -11.72
C LEU A 29 -16.58 -24.08 -11.35
N GLU A 30 -17.03 -24.83 -10.34
CA GLU A 30 -18.43 -24.79 -9.89
C GLU A 30 -18.75 -23.44 -9.23
N ASN A 31 -17.87 -22.96 -8.34
CA ASN A 31 -17.99 -21.66 -7.71
C ASN A 31 -17.91 -20.53 -8.75
N ILE A 32 -17.04 -20.62 -9.75
CA ILE A 32 -16.95 -19.59 -10.79
C ILE A 32 -18.25 -19.53 -11.60
N ARG A 33 -18.83 -20.67 -11.99
CA ARG A 33 -20.14 -20.71 -12.66
C ARG A 33 -21.25 -20.13 -11.79
N LYS A 34 -21.24 -20.43 -10.48
CA LYS A 34 -22.18 -19.87 -9.51
C LYS A 34 -22.07 -18.34 -9.43
N VAL A 35 -20.85 -17.82 -9.31
CA VAL A 35 -20.57 -16.37 -9.27
C VAL A 35 -20.96 -15.72 -10.59
N TYR A 36 -20.65 -16.31 -11.73
CA TYR A 36 -21.03 -15.80 -13.05
C TYR A 36 -22.56 -15.68 -13.19
N ARG A 37 -23.29 -16.73 -12.83
CA ARG A 37 -24.75 -16.73 -12.86
C ARG A 37 -25.34 -15.65 -11.96
N ALA A 38 -24.83 -15.53 -10.73
CA ALA A 38 -25.24 -14.51 -9.79
C ALA A 38 -24.94 -13.11 -10.33
N LEU A 39 -23.76 -12.91 -10.93
CA LEU A 39 -23.36 -11.63 -11.51
C LEU A 39 -24.31 -11.21 -12.63
N CYS A 40 -24.58 -12.09 -13.60
CA CYS A 40 -25.50 -11.76 -14.70
C CYS A 40 -26.92 -11.47 -14.21
N ASN A 41 -27.37 -12.15 -13.15
CA ASN A 41 -28.67 -11.89 -12.54
C ASN A 41 -28.70 -10.54 -11.81
N TYR A 42 -27.65 -10.22 -11.05
CA TYR A 42 -27.49 -8.95 -10.34
C TYR A 42 -27.49 -7.76 -11.31
N LEU A 43 -26.80 -7.91 -12.45
CA LEU A 43 -26.75 -6.91 -13.52
C LEU A 43 -27.99 -6.92 -14.42
N GLN A 44 -28.95 -7.83 -14.19
CA GLN A 44 -30.16 -8.02 -15.01
C GLN A 44 -29.86 -8.21 -16.51
N LEU A 45 -28.71 -8.81 -16.82
CA LEU A 45 -28.20 -8.90 -18.19
C LEU A 45 -28.79 -10.12 -18.90
N ALA A 46 -29.49 -9.97 -20.04
CA ALA A 46 -30.03 -11.10 -20.79
C ALA A 46 -28.95 -11.92 -21.53
N VAL A 47 -29.21 -13.21 -21.79
CA VAL A 47 -28.29 -14.07 -22.58
C VAL A 47 -28.18 -13.53 -24.01
N GLY A 48 -26.97 -13.48 -24.56
CA GLY A 48 -26.67 -12.92 -25.87
C GLY A 48 -26.62 -11.38 -25.92
N ALA A 49 -26.66 -10.70 -24.77
CA ALA A 49 -26.53 -9.25 -24.66
C ALA A 49 -25.34 -8.87 -23.78
N GLY A 50 -24.96 -7.58 -23.78
CA GLY A 50 -23.99 -7.03 -22.83
C GLY A 50 -22.63 -6.67 -23.43
N GLU A 51 -22.32 -7.08 -24.65
CA GLU A 51 -21.06 -6.71 -25.29
C GLU A 51 -20.87 -5.18 -25.31
N ASN A 52 -19.71 -4.73 -24.83
CA ASN A 52 -19.33 -3.32 -24.65
C ASN A 52 -20.24 -2.50 -23.72
N GLN A 53 -21.08 -3.15 -22.91
CA GLN A 53 -21.89 -2.48 -21.89
C GLN A 53 -21.14 -2.42 -20.56
N THR A 54 -21.27 -1.28 -19.88
CA THR A 54 -20.66 -1.03 -18.58
C THR A 54 -21.74 -0.90 -17.51
N PHE A 55 -21.55 -1.59 -16.40
CA PHE A 55 -22.45 -1.60 -15.25
C PHE A 55 -21.73 -1.14 -14.00
N GLY A 56 -22.38 -0.32 -13.19
CA GLY A 56 -21.93 -0.04 -11.83
C GLY A 56 -21.97 -1.33 -10.98
N PHE A 57 -20.93 -1.58 -10.22
CA PHE A 57 -20.74 -2.84 -9.51
C PHE A 57 -20.08 -2.64 -8.14
N ASP A 58 -20.85 -2.89 -7.08
CA ASP A 58 -20.32 -2.99 -5.72
C ASP A 58 -20.21 -4.46 -5.31
N ILE A 59 -18.97 -4.95 -5.17
CA ILE A 59 -18.69 -6.33 -4.78
C ILE A 59 -19.22 -6.67 -3.38
N ASN A 60 -19.29 -5.71 -2.45
CA ASN A 60 -19.79 -5.94 -1.10
C ASN A 60 -21.30 -6.14 -1.12
N ALA A 61 -22.03 -5.25 -1.81
CA ALA A 61 -23.47 -5.36 -1.98
C ALA A 61 -23.83 -6.68 -2.69
N PHE A 62 -23.16 -6.97 -3.81
CA PHE A 62 -23.33 -8.21 -4.56
C PHE A 62 -23.07 -9.46 -3.71
N SER A 63 -21.94 -9.51 -3.00
CA SER A 63 -21.58 -10.66 -2.16
C SER A 63 -22.59 -10.88 -1.04
N LYS A 64 -23.12 -9.80 -0.44
CA LYS A 64 -24.13 -9.85 0.60
C LYS A 64 -25.48 -10.34 0.08
N GLU A 65 -25.92 -9.84 -1.08
CA GLU A 65 -27.21 -10.22 -1.68
C GLU A 65 -27.27 -11.72 -2.03
N TYR A 66 -26.18 -12.26 -2.57
CA TYR A 66 -26.11 -13.67 -2.99
C TYR A 66 -25.51 -14.61 -1.95
N GLY A 67 -25.18 -14.11 -0.75
CA GLY A 67 -24.57 -14.89 0.33
C GLY A 67 -23.23 -15.53 -0.07
N LEU A 68 -22.44 -14.85 -0.89
CA LEU A 68 -21.17 -15.33 -1.42
C LEU A 68 -19.99 -14.84 -0.56
N PRO A 69 -19.01 -15.70 -0.22
CA PRO A 69 -17.82 -15.25 0.50
C PRO A 69 -17.00 -14.28 -0.35
N ILE A 70 -16.82 -13.05 0.15
CA ILE A 70 -16.26 -11.93 -0.65
C ILE A 70 -14.91 -12.23 -1.30
N LEU A 71 -14.00 -12.91 -0.60
CA LEU A 71 -12.68 -13.28 -1.12
C LEU A 71 -12.80 -14.28 -2.29
N LYS A 72 -13.67 -15.28 -2.16
CA LYS A 72 -13.91 -16.28 -3.23
C LYS A 72 -14.57 -15.62 -4.44
N THR A 73 -15.53 -14.74 -4.21
CA THR A 73 -16.21 -13.95 -5.25
C THR A 73 -15.19 -13.13 -6.02
N TYR A 74 -14.34 -12.36 -5.33
CA TYR A 74 -13.32 -11.54 -5.96
C TYR A 74 -12.35 -12.38 -6.82
N GLN A 75 -11.86 -13.51 -6.30
CA GLN A 75 -11.01 -14.42 -7.07
C GLN A 75 -11.71 -14.96 -8.32
N ALA A 76 -12.98 -15.35 -8.21
CA ALA A 76 -13.76 -15.83 -9.36
C ALA A 76 -13.93 -14.73 -10.43
N LEU A 77 -14.21 -13.50 -10.02
CA LEU A 77 -14.29 -12.34 -10.93
C LEU A 77 -12.96 -12.10 -11.65
N LYS A 78 -11.83 -12.17 -10.95
CA LYS A 78 -10.49 -12.03 -11.56
C LYS A 78 -10.10 -13.16 -12.51
N ILE A 79 -10.62 -14.36 -12.30
CA ILE A 79 -10.44 -15.47 -13.25
C ILE A 79 -11.25 -15.17 -14.52
N MET A 80 -12.52 -14.81 -14.38
CA MET A 80 -13.40 -14.45 -15.49
C MET A 80 -12.90 -13.25 -16.31
N GLU A 81 -12.29 -12.26 -15.63
CA GLU A 81 -11.64 -11.14 -16.29
C GLU A 81 -10.48 -11.59 -17.21
N LYS A 82 -9.66 -12.54 -16.75
CA LYS A 82 -8.55 -13.09 -17.53
C LYS A 82 -9.01 -13.96 -18.71
N GLU A 83 -10.15 -14.62 -18.59
CA GLU A 83 -10.82 -15.31 -19.71
C GLU A 83 -11.40 -14.32 -20.76
N GLY A 84 -11.35 -13.01 -20.47
CA GLY A 84 -11.82 -11.98 -21.38
C GLY A 84 -13.35 -11.94 -21.51
N LEU A 85 -14.06 -12.28 -20.44
CA LEU A 85 -15.52 -12.15 -20.39
C LEU A 85 -15.92 -10.70 -20.14
N PHE A 86 -15.24 -10.05 -19.21
CA PHE A 86 -15.44 -8.66 -18.82
C PHE A 86 -14.14 -8.09 -18.25
N THR A 87 -14.07 -6.77 -18.06
CA THR A 87 -13.06 -6.10 -17.25
C THR A 87 -13.68 -5.60 -15.95
N LEU A 88 -12.94 -5.69 -14.85
CA LEU A 88 -13.33 -5.15 -13.56
C LEU A 88 -12.50 -3.89 -13.30
N SER A 89 -13.14 -2.74 -13.43
CA SER A 89 -12.57 -1.48 -12.98
C SER A 89 -12.79 -1.38 -11.47
N GLU A 90 -11.80 -1.79 -10.69
CA GLU A 90 -11.71 -1.43 -9.28
C GLU A 90 -11.56 0.08 -9.24
N GLY A 91 -12.53 0.79 -8.66
CA GLY A 91 -12.57 2.26 -8.64
C GLY A 91 -11.29 2.85 -8.07
N PHE A 92 -10.27 3.04 -8.91
CA PHE A 92 -9.16 3.92 -8.61
C PHE A 92 -9.78 5.30 -8.56
N LYS A 93 -9.66 5.97 -7.42
CA LYS A 93 -10.15 7.34 -7.18
C LYS A 93 -9.73 8.24 -8.33
N GLN A 94 -10.56 8.31 -9.37
CA GLN A 94 -10.38 9.28 -10.43
C GLN A 94 -10.84 10.58 -9.81
N ALA A 95 -9.87 11.44 -9.50
CA ALA A 95 -10.17 12.74 -8.96
C ALA A 95 -11.18 13.44 -9.87
N SER A 96 -12.17 14.08 -9.25
CA SER A 96 -13.18 14.84 -9.96
C SER A 96 -12.53 15.84 -10.90
N ARG A 97 -13.14 16.06 -12.06
CA ARG A 97 -12.63 17.02 -13.04
C ARG A 97 -13.63 18.14 -13.23
N LEU A 98 -13.12 19.35 -13.41
CA LEU A 98 -13.96 20.51 -13.64
C LEU A 98 -13.35 21.42 -14.69
N LEU A 99 -14.21 21.89 -15.59
CA LEU A 99 -13.92 22.94 -16.57
C LEU A 99 -14.90 24.09 -16.33
N LEU A 100 -14.40 25.31 -16.19
CA LEU A 100 -15.21 26.52 -16.11
C LEU A 100 -15.65 26.92 -17.53
N LYS A 101 -16.95 26.90 -17.78
CA LYS A 101 -17.51 27.25 -19.09
C LYS A 101 -17.92 28.72 -19.21
N ALA A 102 -18.23 29.35 -18.08
CA ALA A 102 -18.64 30.75 -18.05
C ALA A 102 -17.45 31.69 -18.26
N ASP A 103 -17.64 32.72 -19.07
CA ASP A 103 -16.71 33.85 -19.16
C ASP A 103 -16.78 34.73 -17.90
N ARG A 104 -15.85 35.67 -17.77
CA ARG A 104 -15.72 36.52 -16.57
C ARG A 104 -16.99 37.33 -16.29
N THR A 105 -17.63 37.85 -17.33
CA THR A 105 -18.87 38.65 -17.23
C THR A 105 -20.03 37.81 -16.75
N THR A 106 -20.25 36.63 -17.35
CA THR A 106 -21.32 35.70 -16.99
C THR A 106 -21.12 35.16 -15.58
N LEU A 107 -19.88 34.85 -15.19
CA LEU A 107 -19.56 34.36 -13.86
C LEU A 107 -19.86 35.43 -12.79
N TYR A 108 -19.49 36.68 -13.05
CA TYR A 108 -19.76 37.80 -12.14
C TYR A 108 -21.27 38.04 -11.95
N ASP A 109 -22.03 38.08 -13.05
CA ASP A 109 -23.48 38.24 -13.00
C ASP A 109 -24.15 37.07 -12.27
N PHE A 110 -23.65 35.85 -12.46
CA PHE A 110 -24.14 34.67 -11.76
C PHE A 110 -23.88 34.75 -10.25
N GLN A 111 -22.69 35.22 -9.84
CA GLN A 111 -22.34 35.42 -8.42
C GLN A 111 -23.26 36.45 -7.75
N LEU A 112 -23.62 37.54 -8.45
CA LEU A 112 -24.57 38.53 -7.94
C LEU A 112 -25.98 37.96 -7.76
N ARG A 113 -26.43 37.10 -8.69
CA ARG A 113 -27.75 36.46 -8.63
C ARG A 113 -27.83 35.31 -7.63
N ASN A 114 -26.70 34.69 -7.30
CA ASN A 114 -26.62 33.53 -6.41
C ASN A 114 -25.58 33.72 -5.29
N PRO A 115 -25.84 34.60 -4.30
CA PRO A 115 -24.88 34.91 -3.25
C PRO A 115 -24.42 33.70 -2.41
N SER A 116 -25.25 32.66 -2.31
CA SER A 116 -24.91 31.43 -1.59
C SER A 116 -23.84 30.58 -2.27
N LEU A 117 -23.65 30.73 -3.59
CA LEU A 117 -22.67 29.97 -4.38
C LEU A 117 -21.36 30.75 -4.60
N ASP A 118 -21.38 32.06 -4.34
CA ASP A 118 -20.21 32.94 -4.48
C ASP A 118 -18.98 32.45 -3.68
N PRO A 119 -19.10 32.01 -2.40
CA PRO A 119 -17.95 31.48 -1.66
C PRO A 119 -17.33 30.25 -2.32
N LEU A 120 -18.15 29.35 -2.87
CA LEU A 120 -17.66 28.16 -3.57
C LEU A 120 -16.92 28.55 -4.85
N ILE A 121 -17.49 29.42 -5.68
CA ILE A 121 -16.87 29.87 -6.94
C ILE A 121 -15.52 30.54 -6.66
N LYS A 122 -15.47 31.46 -5.69
CA LYS A 122 -14.22 32.13 -5.30
C LYS A 122 -13.19 31.15 -4.78
N THR A 123 -13.61 30.18 -3.96
CA THR A 123 -12.69 29.16 -3.42
C THR A 123 -12.17 28.28 -4.54
N LEU A 124 -13.02 27.89 -5.49
CA LEU A 124 -12.66 27.06 -6.63
C LEU A 124 -11.60 27.72 -7.52
N VAL A 125 -11.82 28.97 -7.94
CA VAL A 125 -10.87 29.75 -8.77
C VAL A 125 -9.56 30.05 -8.02
N ARG A 126 -9.60 30.22 -6.70
CA ARG A 126 -8.39 30.42 -5.87
C ARG A 126 -7.62 29.12 -5.61
N SER A 127 -8.30 27.98 -5.64
CA SER A 127 -7.72 26.68 -5.28
C SER A 127 -7.08 25.99 -6.47
N TYR A 128 -7.63 26.20 -7.66
CA TYR A 128 -7.22 25.51 -8.88
C TYR A 128 -7.02 26.54 -10.00
N GLY A 129 -5.83 26.53 -10.60
CA GLY A 129 -5.52 27.33 -11.79
C GLY A 129 -5.94 26.62 -13.08
N GLY A 130 -6.11 27.40 -14.16
CA GLY A 130 -6.36 26.87 -15.50
C GLY A 130 -7.75 26.26 -15.73
N LEU A 131 -8.68 26.47 -14.79
CA LEU A 131 -10.05 25.95 -14.89
C LEU A 131 -10.80 26.44 -16.13
N ASP A 132 -10.44 27.59 -16.68
CA ASP A 132 -11.03 28.21 -17.88
C ASP A 132 -10.40 27.74 -19.20
N ILE A 133 -9.34 26.93 -19.13
CA ILE A 133 -8.58 26.46 -20.30
C ILE A 133 -8.87 24.98 -20.57
N GLU A 134 -8.73 24.14 -19.55
CA GLU A 134 -8.87 22.69 -19.67
C GLU A 134 -9.50 22.06 -18.43
N TYR A 135 -9.79 20.76 -18.50
CA TYR A 135 -10.29 20.01 -17.36
C TYR A 135 -9.23 19.89 -16.29
N THR A 136 -9.45 20.57 -15.16
CA THR A 136 -8.55 20.48 -14.00
C THR A 136 -9.07 19.46 -13.00
N SER A 137 -8.16 18.65 -12.47
CA SER A 137 -8.43 17.73 -11.36
C SER A 137 -8.68 18.52 -10.08
N ILE A 138 -9.82 18.29 -9.43
CA ILE A 138 -10.24 18.95 -8.19
C ILE A 138 -10.54 17.91 -7.10
N SER A 139 -10.48 18.36 -5.84
CA SER A 139 -10.89 17.63 -4.65
C SER A 139 -12.01 18.38 -3.91
N GLU A 140 -13.17 17.74 -3.80
CA GLU A 140 -14.31 18.22 -3.03
C GLU A 140 -14.00 18.29 -1.55
N SER A 141 -13.19 17.36 -1.04
CA SER A 141 -12.76 17.31 0.36
C SER A 141 -11.90 18.53 0.72
N LEU A 142 -11.00 18.94 -0.19
CA LEU A 142 -10.21 20.17 -0.03
C LEU A 142 -11.07 21.44 -0.10
N LEU A 143 -12.05 21.48 -1.02
CA LEU A 143 -12.98 22.60 -1.11
C LEU A 143 -13.87 22.67 0.14
N ALA A 144 -14.34 21.54 0.64
CA ALA A 144 -15.18 21.42 1.82
C ALA A 144 -14.45 21.89 3.08
N SER A 145 -13.18 21.51 3.26
CA SER A 145 -12.37 21.97 4.39
C SER A 145 -12.13 23.48 4.35
N ARG A 146 -11.86 24.06 3.18
CA ARG A 146 -11.70 25.52 3.00
C ARG A 146 -12.99 26.30 3.22
N LEU A 147 -14.13 25.72 2.88
CA LEU A 147 -15.46 26.31 3.06
C LEU A 147 -16.09 25.99 4.43
N SER A 148 -15.41 25.21 5.27
CA SER A 148 -15.94 24.73 6.56
C SER A 148 -17.33 24.07 6.41
N THR A 149 -17.47 23.20 5.40
CA THR A 149 -18.72 22.50 5.07
C THR A 149 -18.46 21.00 4.82
N ALA A 150 -19.52 20.24 4.51
CA ALA A 150 -19.44 18.82 4.21
C ALA A 150 -19.18 18.57 2.69
N PRO A 151 -18.40 17.53 2.32
CA PRO A 151 -18.10 17.22 0.90
C PRO A 151 -19.35 17.00 0.03
N GLU A 152 -20.44 16.46 0.59
CA GLU A 152 -21.69 16.21 -0.11
C GLU A 152 -22.38 17.53 -0.51
N LYS A 153 -22.26 18.56 0.33
CA LYS A 153 -22.76 19.91 0.04
C LYS A 153 -21.97 20.58 -1.08
N VAL A 154 -20.65 20.35 -1.15
CA VAL A 154 -19.82 20.83 -2.26
C VAL A 154 -20.22 20.13 -3.55
N THR A 155 -20.32 18.80 -3.53
CA THR A 155 -20.70 17.98 -4.70
C THR A 155 -22.05 18.42 -5.27
N SER A 156 -23.06 18.57 -4.42
CA SER A 156 -24.40 19.04 -4.83
C SER A 156 -24.38 20.46 -5.40
N ALA A 157 -23.59 21.37 -4.83
CA ALA A 157 -23.43 22.72 -5.35
C ALA A 157 -22.71 22.75 -6.71
N LEU A 158 -21.69 21.90 -6.92
CA LEU A 158 -21.01 21.75 -8.22
C LEU A 158 -21.95 21.17 -9.28
N LEU A 159 -22.78 20.18 -8.93
CA LEU A 159 -23.83 19.67 -9.81
C LEU A 159 -24.87 20.76 -10.14
N HIS A 160 -25.17 21.65 -9.19
CA HIS A 160 -26.06 22.79 -9.45
C HIS A 160 -25.43 23.78 -10.44
N LEU A 161 -24.16 24.14 -10.26
CA LEU A 161 -23.41 25.00 -11.21
C LEU A 161 -23.35 24.37 -12.61
N LYS A 162 -23.21 23.04 -12.69
CA LYS A 162 -23.28 22.30 -13.96
C LYS A 162 -24.64 22.44 -14.64
N LYS A 163 -25.73 22.26 -13.90
CA LYS A 163 -27.10 22.44 -14.42
C LYS A 163 -27.35 23.85 -14.94
N GLN A 164 -26.73 24.86 -14.32
CA GLN A 164 -26.81 26.26 -14.75
C GLN A 164 -25.82 26.62 -15.88
N GLY A 165 -25.03 25.65 -16.38
CA GLY A 165 -24.08 25.85 -17.47
C GLY A 165 -22.84 26.65 -17.11
N ILE A 166 -22.59 26.92 -15.82
CA ILE A 166 -21.44 27.71 -15.37
C ILE A 166 -20.14 26.89 -15.43
N VAL A 167 -20.23 25.60 -15.12
CA VAL A 167 -19.12 24.65 -15.16
C VAL A 167 -19.53 23.38 -15.89
N ASP A 168 -18.56 22.66 -16.44
CA ASP A 168 -18.70 21.24 -16.71
C ASP A 168 -17.99 20.46 -15.59
N TYR A 169 -18.78 19.81 -14.75
CA TYR A 169 -18.30 19.07 -13.60
C TYR A 169 -18.48 17.56 -13.83
N LEU A 170 -17.38 16.84 -13.74
CA LEU A 170 -17.32 15.38 -13.78
C LEU A 170 -16.98 14.90 -12.37
N PRO A 171 -17.98 14.43 -11.59
CA PRO A 171 -17.74 13.96 -10.24
C PRO A 171 -16.80 12.75 -10.24
N GLN A 172 -16.09 12.57 -9.14
CA GLN A 172 -15.30 11.39 -8.85
C GLN A 172 -16.18 10.16 -9.02
N ASN A 173 -15.74 9.25 -9.89
CA ASN A 173 -16.42 7.99 -10.10
C ASN A 173 -15.74 6.95 -9.20
N ASP A 174 -16.21 6.87 -7.95
CA ASP A 174 -15.74 5.90 -6.96
C ASP A 174 -16.38 4.51 -7.13
N GLU A 175 -17.35 4.40 -8.03
CA GLU A 175 -18.06 3.17 -8.25
C GLU A 175 -17.19 2.23 -9.09
N SER A 176 -16.84 1.09 -8.50
CA SER A 176 -16.27 -0.01 -9.26
C SER A 176 -17.27 -0.39 -10.35
N SER A 177 -16.78 -0.77 -11.51
CA SER A 177 -17.64 -1.10 -12.65
C SER A 177 -17.16 -2.36 -13.36
N ILE A 178 -18.12 -3.03 -14.01
CA ILE A 178 -17.87 -4.19 -14.85
C ILE A 178 -18.25 -3.83 -16.28
N THR A 179 -17.29 -3.96 -17.19
CA THR A 179 -17.52 -3.78 -18.63
C THR A 179 -17.41 -5.11 -19.34
N PHE A 180 -18.49 -5.57 -19.96
CA PHE A 180 -18.49 -6.84 -20.69
C PHE A 180 -17.75 -6.70 -22.02
N ILE A 181 -16.77 -7.56 -22.24
CA ILE A 181 -16.00 -7.60 -23.50
C ILE A 181 -16.75 -8.43 -24.54
N LYS A 182 -17.46 -9.47 -24.09
CA LYS A 182 -18.27 -10.36 -24.92
C LYS A 182 -19.72 -10.33 -24.45
N ASP A 183 -20.62 -10.80 -25.28
CA ASP A 183 -22.00 -11.05 -24.90
C ASP A 183 -22.11 -12.08 -23.76
N ARG A 184 -23.17 -11.98 -22.97
CA ARG A 184 -23.48 -12.95 -21.93
C ARG A 184 -23.68 -14.32 -22.55
N GLN A 185 -22.82 -15.26 -22.20
CA GLN A 185 -22.98 -16.66 -22.53
C GLN A 185 -23.96 -17.34 -21.57
N ALA A 186 -24.63 -18.40 -22.03
CA ALA A 186 -25.33 -19.27 -21.11
C ALA A 186 -24.30 -19.97 -20.19
N VAL A 187 -24.66 -20.19 -18.93
CA VAL A 187 -23.72 -20.70 -17.90
C VAL A 187 -23.18 -22.08 -18.29
N GLU A 188 -23.99 -22.85 -19.01
CA GLU A 188 -23.68 -24.19 -19.52
C GLU A 188 -22.57 -24.17 -20.58
N TYR A 189 -22.43 -23.05 -21.31
CA TYR A 189 -21.41 -22.83 -22.33
C TYR A 189 -20.21 -22.03 -21.82
N LEU A 190 -20.20 -21.64 -20.53
CA LEU A 190 -19.07 -20.96 -19.93
C LEU A 190 -17.85 -21.90 -19.86
N SER A 191 -16.97 -21.76 -20.85
CA SER A 191 -15.69 -22.45 -20.88
C SER A 191 -14.63 -21.59 -20.19
N ILE A 192 -14.07 -22.11 -19.11
CA ILE A 192 -12.90 -21.52 -18.46
C ILE A 192 -11.74 -22.43 -18.78
N SER A 193 -10.66 -21.89 -19.33
CA SER A 193 -9.48 -22.70 -19.65
C SER A 193 -8.89 -23.31 -18.38
N ASN A 194 -8.77 -24.64 -18.36
CA ASN A 194 -8.07 -25.35 -17.28
C ASN A 194 -6.61 -24.90 -17.14
N GLU A 195 -5.97 -24.49 -18.24
CA GLU A 195 -4.61 -23.93 -18.24
C GLU A 195 -4.59 -22.59 -17.52
N ASN A 196 -5.52 -21.68 -17.82
CA ASN A 196 -5.60 -20.38 -17.14
C ASN A 196 -5.91 -20.51 -15.65
N LEU A 197 -6.77 -21.46 -15.27
CA LEU A 197 -7.06 -21.78 -13.87
C LEU A 197 -5.80 -22.28 -13.15
N LYS A 198 -5.07 -23.21 -13.78
CA LYS A 198 -3.83 -23.75 -13.23
C LYS A 198 -2.77 -22.65 -13.09
N ASP A 199 -2.61 -21.81 -14.11
CA ASP A 199 -1.67 -20.69 -14.08
C ASP A 199 -2.00 -19.68 -12.98
N ARG A 200 -3.29 -19.40 -12.77
CA ARG A 200 -3.76 -18.54 -11.66
C ARG A 200 -3.45 -19.14 -10.30
N PHE A 201 -3.70 -20.43 -10.15
CA PHE A 201 -3.36 -21.13 -8.91
C PHE A 201 -1.85 -21.11 -8.66
N LEU A 202 -1.03 -21.35 -9.69
CA LEU A 202 0.43 -21.32 -9.59
C LEU A 202 0.97 -19.92 -9.29
N ASP A 203 0.40 -18.86 -9.89
CA ASP A 203 0.78 -17.47 -9.58
C ASP A 203 0.42 -17.10 -8.14
N LEU A 204 -0.79 -17.42 -7.69
CA LEU A 204 -1.21 -17.20 -6.31
C LEU A 204 -0.31 -17.97 -5.34
N LYS A 205 -0.02 -19.23 -5.63
CA LYS A 205 0.87 -20.08 -4.85
C LYS A 205 2.27 -19.46 -4.74
N ARG A 206 2.85 -19.01 -5.86
CA ARG A 206 4.15 -18.33 -5.88
C ARG A 206 4.16 -17.10 -4.98
N ARG A 207 3.12 -16.27 -5.01
CA ARG A 207 3.03 -15.07 -4.16
C ARG A 207 2.93 -15.42 -2.68
N VAL A 208 2.10 -16.40 -2.34
CA VAL A 208 1.95 -16.87 -0.95
C VAL A 208 3.27 -17.45 -0.45
N GLU A 209 3.92 -18.31 -1.24
CA GLU A 209 5.22 -18.89 -0.91
C GLU A 209 6.31 -17.83 -0.75
N ALA A 210 6.32 -16.77 -1.58
CA ALA A 210 7.26 -15.66 -1.44
C ALA A 210 7.07 -14.90 -0.11
N VAL A 211 5.84 -14.66 0.32
CA VAL A 211 5.54 -14.03 1.62
C VAL A 211 5.99 -14.94 2.76
N ILE A 212 5.69 -16.23 2.68
CA ILE A 212 6.09 -17.21 3.70
C ILE A 212 7.62 -17.27 3.80
N GLN A 213 8.31 -17.38 2.67
CA GLN A 213 9.77 -17.34 2.61
C GLN A 213 10.30 -16.03 3.20
N PHE A 214 9.66 -14.89 2.91
CA PHE A 214 10.04 -13.61 3.47
C PHE A 214 9.86 -13.55 5.00
N ILE A 215 8.94 -14.31 5.59
CA ILE A 215 8.72 -14.35 7.05
C ILE A 215 9.67 -15.36 7.71
N GLU A 216 9.67 -16.60 7.21
CA GLU A 216 10.35 -17.75 7.82
C GLU A 216 11.87 -17.78 7.57
N SER A 217 12.38 -17.06 6.58
CA SER A 217 13.82 -17.05 6.29
C SER A 217 14.62 -16.43 7.44
N GLU A 218 15.49 -17.22 8.07
CA GLU A 218 16.36 -16.78 9.16
C GLU A 218 17.81 -16.48 8.73
N ASP A 219 18.18 -16.88 7.51
CA ASP A 219 19.54 -16.93 7.00
C ASP A 219 19.78 -16.06 5.75
N ARG A 220 18.71 -15.60 5.09
CA ARG A 220 18.81 -14.68 3.94
C ARG A 220 18.37 -13.26 4.29
N CYS A 221 19.12 -12.28 3.78
CA CYS A 221 18.80 -10.86 3.92
C CYS A 221 17.37 -10.55 3.41
N ARG A 222 16.56 -9.84 4.22
CA ARG A 222 15.19 -9.45 3.88
C ARG A 222 15.11 -8.60 2.60
N SER A 223 16.02 -7.64 2.44
CA SER A 223 16.07 -6.79 1.25
C SER A 223 16.39 -7.60 -0.01
N LYS A 224 17.29 -8.58 0.09
CA LYS A 224 17.62 -9.46 -1.03
C LYS A 224 16.44 -10.33 -1.46
N LEU A 225 15.65 -10.83 -0.50
CA LEU A 225 14.42 -11.57 -0.79
C LEU A 225 13.38 -10.70 -1.52
N LEU A 226 13.20 -9.46 -1.05
CA LEU A 226 12.30 -8.48 -1.68
C LEU A 226 12.73 -8.14 -3.11
N LEU A 227 14.01 -7.81 -3.31
CA LEU A 227 14.55 -7.48 -4.62
C LEU A 227 14.44 -8.67 -5.58
N GLY A 228 14.75 -9.88 -5.12
CA GLY A 228 14.59 -11.11 -5.90
C GLY A 228 13.15 -11.35 -6.35
N TYR A 229 12.15 -11.02 -5.53
CA TYR A 229 10.74 -11.12 -5.92
C TYR A 229 10.38 -10.21 -7.10
N PHE A 230 11.03 -9.05 -7.23
CA PHE A 230 10.87 -8.11 -8.35
C PHE A 230 11.85 -8.37 -9.51
N GLY A 231 12.62 -9.46 -9.46
CA GLY A 231 13.54 -9.88 -10.54
C GLY A 231 14.97 -9.37 -10.40
N GLU A 232 15.33 -8.76 -9.27
CA GLU A 232 16.69 -8.30 -8.99
C GLU A 232 17.49 -9.35 -8.20
N GLU A 233 18.15 -10.26 -8.92
CA GLU A 233 18.83 -11.43 -8.31
C GLU A 233 20.23 -11.11 -7.75
N ASN A 234 20.87 -10.05 -8.22
CA ASN A 234 22.24 -9.66 -7.87
C ASN A 234 22.30 -8.59 -6.77
N ALA A 235 21.44 -8.70 -5.76
CA ALA A 235 21.47 -7.79 -4.62
C ALA A 235 22.46 -8.27 -3.55
N ASP A 236 23.24 -7.32 -3.03
CA ASP A 236 24.07 -7.52 -1.85
C ASP A 236 23.23 -7.54 -0.56
N ASN A 237 23.82 -8.09 0.50
CA ASN A 237 23.19 -8.05 1.82
C ASN A 237 23.08 -6.59 2.30
N CYS A 238 21.90 -6.18 2.75
CA CYS A 238 21.66 -4.79 3.11
C CYS A 238 22.35 -4.32 4.40
N GLY A 239 22.84 -5.24 5.24
CA GLY A 239 23.54 -4.91 6.49
C GLY A 239 22.64 -4.43 7.64
N HIS A 240 21.43 -3.95 7.35
CA HIS A 240 20.57 -3.30 8.35
C HIS A 240 19.28 -4.08 8.71
N CYS A 241 18.93 -5.16 8.01
CA CYS A 241 17.77 -6.00 8.38
C CYS A 241 18.05 -6.90 9.60
N ASP A 242 17.01 -7.50 10.18
CA ASP A 242 17.09 -8.39 11.34
C ASP A 242 18.07 -9.56 11.10
N VAL A 243 18.02 -10.18 9.93
CA VAL A 243 18.91 -11.29 9.56
C VAL A 243 20.36 -10.83 9.45
N CYS A 244 20.63 -9.72 8.75
CA CYS A 244 21.99 -9.19 8.61
C CYS A 244 22.58 -8.75 9.96
N ARG A 245 21.77 -8.13 10.83
CA ARG A 245 22.20 -7.75 12.19
C ARG A 245 22.51 -8.97 13.05
N ARG A 246 21.71 -10.04 12.94
CA ARG A 246 21.97 -11.32 13.62
C ARG A 246 23.27 -11.97 13.11
N GLN A 247 23.43 -12.06 11.79
CA GLN A 247 24.64 -12.61 11.18
C GLN A 247 25.88 -11.82 11.53
N ALA A 248 25.81 -10.48 11.55
CA ALA A 248 26.92 -9.63 12.00
C ALA A 248 27.32 -9.93 13.45
N ARG A 249 26.36 -10.21 14.33
CA ARG A 249 26.62 -10.66 15.71
C ARG A 249 27.24 -12.05 15.76
N ASP A 250 26.81 -12.97 14.89
CA ASP A 250 27.32 -14.34 14.86
C ASP A 250 28.72 -14.46 14.22
N THR A 251 29.02 -13.62 13.21
CA THR A 251 30.34 -13.57 12.56
C THR A 251 31.37 -12.76 13.36
N SER A 252 30.90 -11.83 14.19
CA SER A 252 31.74 -11.15 15.19
C SER A 252 31.89 -12.10 16.39
N GLY A 253 32.83 -13.04 16.30
CA GLY A 253 33.04 -14.09 17.30
C GLY A 253 32.76 -13.65 18.75
N ASN A 254 31.68 -14.19 19.32
CA ASN A 254 31.16 -13.92 20.67
C ASN A 254 32.14 -14.23 21.82
N GLY A 255 33.38 -14.62 21.53
CA GLY A 255 34.46 -14.69 22.52
C GLY A 255 35.08 -13.33 22.81
N ASP A 256 35.48 -12.59 21.77
CA ASP A 256 36.40 -11.46 21.95
C ASP A 256 35.70 -10.10 22.01
N SER A 257 34.63 -9.86 21.23
CA SER A 257 33.92 -8.58 21.23
C SER A 257 33.23 -8.29 22.57
N TRP A 258 32.54 -9.27 23.16
CA TRP A 258 31.95 -9.15 24.49
C TRP A 258 33.01 -8.94 25.58
N ARG A 259 34.17 -9.61 25.47
CA ARG A 259 35.30 -9.44 26.40
C ARG A 259 35.89 -8.03 26.32
N ILE A 260 36.01 -7.46 25.12
CA ILE A 260 36.46 -6.08 24.91
C ILE A 260 35.47 -5.10 25.56
N GLN A 261 34.16 -5.27 25.30
CA GLN A 261 33.12 -4.40 25.87
C GLN A 261 33.09 -4.46 27.40
N GLN A 262 33.17 -5.67 27.98
CA GLN A 262 33.25 -5.84 29.43
C GLN A 262 34.51 -5.22 30.03
N ALA A 263 35.66 -5.35 29.37
CA ALA A 263 36.91 -4.73 29.83
C ALA A 263 36.82 -3.20 29.82
N ILE A 264 36.22 -2.60 28.78
CA ILE A 264 35.99 -1.15 28.69
C ILE A 264 35.05 -0.69 29.81
N LEU A 265 33.91 -1.38 30.02
CA LEU A 265 32.96 -1.02 31.08
C LEU A 265 33.56 -1.19 32.48
N GLN A 266 34.34 -2.25 32.74
CA GLN A 266 35.03 -2.43 34.02
C GLN A 266 36.06 -1.32 34.27
N TYR A 267 36.83 -0.96 33.24
CA TYR A 267 37.81 0.12 33.33
C TYR A 267 37.15 1.46 33.67
N LEU A 268 36.04 1.78 33.01
CA LEU A 268 35.26 3.00 33.25
C LEU A 268 34.54 2.97 34.60
N ASN A 269 33.92 1.87 35.00
CA ASN A 269 33.25 1.75 36.30
C ASN A 269 34.22 1.90 37.49
N ALA A 270 35.49 1.53 37.32
CA ALA A 270 36.50 1.70 38.36
C ALA A 270 37.02 3.15 38.48
N ARG A 271 36.96 3.94 37.40
CA ARG A 271 37.56 5.29 37.33
C ARG A 271 36.55 6.44 37.15
N GLY A 272 35.29 6.13 36.86
CA GLY A 272 34.24 7.09 36.51
C GLY A 272 34.31 7.49 35.03
N ASN A 273 35.44 7.99 34.58
CA ASN A 273 35.68 8.37 33.18
C ASN A 273 37.12 8.06 32.75
N ALA A 274 37.35 8.06 31.44
CA ALA A 274 38.68 7.90 30.85
C ALA A 274 38.78 8.58 29.48
N SER A 275 39.97 9.02 29.13
CA SER A 275 40.23 9.54 27.78
C SER A 275 40.24 8.41 26.75
N LEU A 276 39.98 8.76 25.48
CA LEU A 276 39.98 7.79 24.39
C LEU A 276 41.37 7.11 24.23
N ASN A 277 42.46 7.82 24.54
CA ASN A 277 43.80 7.26 24.53
C ASN A 277 43.97 6.17 25.60
N GLU A 278 43.50 6.41 26.83
CA GLU A 278 43.56 5.43 27.92
C GLU A 278 42.73 4.19 27.62
N LEU A 279 41.55 4.35 27.01
CA LEU A 279 40.72 3.21 26.62
C LEU A 279 41.34 2.37 25.49
N THR A 280 42.15 2.98 24.63
CA THR A 280 42.90 2.24 23.58
C THR A 280 44.17 1.56 24.10
N GLU A 281 44.49 1.69 25.38
CA GLU A 281 45.65 1.06 26.03
C GLU A 281 45.26 -0.06 27.00
N ILE A 282 43.98 -0.47 27.02
CA ILE A 282 43.52 -1.59 27.84
C ILE A 282 44.28 -2.88 27.42
N PRO A 283 45.00 -3.53 28.36
CA PRO A 283 45.82 -4.68 28.04
C PRO A 283 44.97 -5.90 27.65
N GLY A 284 45.45 -6.68 26.69
CA GLY A 284 44.80 -7.90 26.20
C GLY A 284 44.01 -7.73 24.91
N PHE A 285 43.96 -6.52 24.34
CA PHE A 285 43.28 -6.22 23.07
C PHE A 285 44.13 -5.29 22.21
N THR A 286 43.91 -5.30 20.89
CA THR A 286 44.58 -4.38 19.97
C THR A 286 43.90 -3.01 19.96
N ARG A 287 44.66 -1.97 19.58
CA ARG A 287 44.13 -0.59 19.48
C ARG A 287 42.95 -0.48 18.51
N ASP A 288 42.96 -1.23 17.41
CA ASP A 288 41.90 -1.17 16.42
C ASP A 288 40.62 -1.87 16.91
N GLU A 289 40.75 -3.00 17.62
CA GLU A 289 39.63 -3.67 18.27
C GLU A 289 38.97 -2.77 19.32
N LEU A 290 39.77 -2.10 20.15
CA LEU A 290 39.27 -1.16 21.17
C LEU A 290 38.58 0.05 20.52
N LYS A 291 39.15 0.63 19.45
CA LYS A 291 38.53 1.75 18.73
C LYS A 291 37.20 1.38 18.08
N GLN A 292 37.13 0.20 17.46
CA GLN A 292 35.90 -0.29 16.85
C GLN A 292 34.82 -0.54 17.91
N ALA A 293 35.20 -1.14 19.05
CA ALA A 293 34.28 -1.36 20.17
C ALA A 293 33.79 -0.04 20.77
N ILE A 294 34.68 0.94 21.04
CA ILE A 294 34.29 2.24 21.60
C ILE A 294 33.34 2.98 20.67
N ARG A 295 33.62 3.02 19.36
CA ARG A 295 32.73 3.65 18.37
C ARG A 295 31.34 3.01 18.38
N TRP A 296 31.29 1.69 18.31
CA TRP A 296 30.04 0.97 18.37
C TRP A 296 29.28 1.20 19.69
N MET A 297 29.98 1.26 20.82
CA MET A 297 29.37 1.51 22.12
C MET A 297 28.86 2.95 22.30
N LEU A 298 29.45 3.93 21.61
CA LEU A 298 28.94 5.31 21.52
C LEU A 298 27.71 5.38 20.61
N ASP A 299 27.74 4.69 19.47
CA ASP A 299 26.61 4.64 18.51
C ASP A 299 25.36 3.97 19.11
N GLU A 300 25.54 2.98 19.98
CA GLU A 300 24.46 2.27 20.70
C GLU A 300 24.10 2.91 22.06
N GLU A 301 24.57 4.14 22.33
CA GLU A 301 24.28 4.90 23.56
C GLU A 301 24.64 4.19 24.87
N MET A 302 25.63 3.28 24.85
CA MET A 302 26.13 2.64 26.08
C MET A 302 27.23 3.46 26.77
N LEU A 303 27.90 4.32 26.02
CA LEU A 303 28.91 5.27 26.50
C LEU A 303 28.50 6.69 26.08
N THR A 304 29.00 7.69 26.81
CA THR A 304 28.87 9.10 26.42
C THR A 304 30.23 9.77 26.44
N GLU A 305 30.46 10.69 25.50
CA GLU A 305 31.64 11.55 25.47
C GLU A 305 31.29 12.94 25.98
N LYS A 306 31.95 13.39 27.06
CA LYS A 306 31.84 14.75 27.61
C LYS A 306 33.24 15.33 27.82
N ASP A 307 33.47 16.52 27.30
CA ASP A 307 34.74 17.26 27.45
C ASP A 307 36.00 16.45 27.07
N GLY A 308 35.89 15.59 26.04
CA GLY A 308 36.99 14.73 25.57
C GLY A 308 37.27 13.50 26.46
N MET A 309 36.39 13.23 27.43
CA MET A 309 36.40 12.05 28.28
C MET A 309 35.20 11.16 27.96
N VAL A 310 35.42 9.85 27.98
CA VAL A 310 34.39 8.83 27.79
C VAL A 310 33.95 8.32 29.16
N GLU A 311 32.64 8.26 29.39
CA GLU A 311 32.03 7.75 30.62
C GLU A 311 30.86 6.79 30.29
N PRO A 312 30.47 5.89 31.20
CA PRO A 312 29.29 5.04 31.01
C PRO A 312 28.03 5.89 30.91
N TYR A 313 27.15 5.54 29.97
CA TYR A 313 25.87 6.23 29.85
C TYR A 313 25.07 6.10 31.15
N SER A 314 24.70 7.24 31.74
CA SER A 314 23.87 7.31 32.95
C SER A 314 22.50 7.89 32.57
N PHE A 315 21.42 7.17 32.94
CA PHE A 315 20.04 7.64 32.80
C PHE A 315 19.75 8.88 33.65
#